data_AF-A0A660NJ73-F1
#
_entry.id   AF-A0A660NJ73-F1
#
_cell.length_a   1.000
_cell.length_b   1.000
_cell.length_c   1.000
_cell.angle_alpha   90.00
_cell.angle_beta   90.00
_cell.angle_gamma   90.00
#
_symmetry.space_group_name_H-M   'P 1'
#
loop_
_entity.id
_entity.type
_entity.pdbx_description
1 polymer ?
#
loop_
_entity_poly.entity_id
_entity_poly.type
_entity_poly.pdbx_seq_one_letter_code
_entity_poly.pdbx_strand_id
1 'polypeptide(L)'
;MNYYPFHIGDYRSHTAHLTRMQDLAYRRLLDLYYMHERSLPADPVQCARRIGMSDCLDDVRVVLEDFFVLDEIGHHNKRCDEILHEFTSRREKAQRAGIASGAARRAKAQQEEQTLPPGSAHADHPLPPGSTDVERTLNERSTDAEHPFNECSRGVQPTNNQNQNQREKPLPPLPPLAGGDADPP
;
A
#
# COMPACT_ATOMS: atom_id res chain seq x y z
N MET A 1 -2.92 7.40 -5.00
CA MET A 1 -2.25 6.09 -5.20
C MET A 1 -3.28 4.99 -5.34
N ASN A 2 -3.04 3.98 -6.18
CA ASN A 2 -3.98 2.85 -6.38
C ASN A 2 -3.72 1.65 -5.45
N TYR A 3 -2.57 1.63 -4.79
CA TYR A 3 -2.14 0.56 -3.91
C TYR A 3 -1.32 1.12 -2.74
N TYR A 4 -1.53 0.55 -1.55
CA TYR A 4 -0.67 0.74 -0.38
C TYR A 4 -0.54 -0.60 0.36
N PRO A 5 0.59 -0.87 1.04
CA PRO A 5 0.76 -2.10 1.79
C PRO A 5 -0.16 -2.11 3.02
N PHE A 6 -1.03 -3.12 3.11
CA PHE A 6 -1.91 -3.34 4.25
C PHE A 6 -1.40 -4.50 5.12
N HIS A 7 -0.94 -4.20 6.33
CA HIS A 7 -0.42 -5.20 7.27
C HIS A 7 -1.52 -5.62 8.24
N ILE A 8 -2.11 -6.80 8.02
CA ILE A 8 -3.26 -7.31 8.78
C ILE A 8 -2.94 -7.43 10.29
N GLY A 9 -1.72 -7.87 10.63
CA GLY A 9 -1.28 -8.03 12.01
C GLY A 9 -1.25 -6.71 12.77
N ASP A 10 -0.55 -5.71 12.22
CA ASP A 10 -0.50 -4.36 12.75
C ASP A 10 -1.90 -3.76 12.85
N TYR A 11 -2.67 -3.89 11.79
CA TYR A 11 -4.02 -3.36 11.74
C TYR A 11 -4.86 -3.91 12.89
N ARG A 12 -4.91 -5.23 13.04
CA ARG A 12 -5.71 -5.88 14.09
C ARG A 12 -5.25 -5.52 15.49
N SER A 13 -3.93 -5.40 15.73
CA SER A 13 -3.42 -5.04 17.06
C SER A 13 -3.77 -3.60 17.43
N HIS A 14 -3.72 -2.67 16.48
CA HIS A 14 -4.01 -1.26 16.73
C HIS A 14 -5.50 -0.93 16.72
N THR A 15 -6.36 -1.70 16.05
CA THR A 15 -7.81 -1.41 15.96
C THR A 15 -8.70 -2.31 16.82
N ALA A 16 -8.14 -3.23 17.59
CA ALA A 16 -8.91 -4.20 18.38
C ALA A 16 -9.90 -3.57 19.38
N HIS A 17 -9.66 -2.34 19.81
CA HIS A 17 -10.48 -1.61 20.78
C HIS A 17 -11.61 -0.80 20.12
N LEU A 18 -11.62 -0.67 18.80
CA LEU A 18 -12.59 0.16 18.09
C LEU A 18 -13.96 -0.52 17.99
N THR A 19 -15.02 0.29 18.06
CA THR A 19 -16.35 -0.15 17.65
C THR A 19 -16.40 -0.43 16.15
N ARG A 20 -17.41 -1.14 15.66
CA ARG A 20 -17.57 -1.39 14.22
C ARG A 20 -17.63 -0.11 13.37
N MET A 21 -18.18 0.97 13.93
CA MET A 21 -18.31 2.24 13.20
C MET A 21 -17.00 3.03 13.22
N GLN A 22 -16.30 3.08 14.35
CA GLN A 22 -14.94 3.63 14.42
C GLN A 22 -13.98 2.86 13.52
N ASP A 23 -14.13 1.54 13.49
CA ASP A 23 -13.39 0.66 12.61
C ASP A 23 -13.65 1.11 11.14
N LEU A 24 -14.90 1.07 10.68
CA LEU A 24 -15.24 1.54 9.34
C LEU A 24 -14.72 2.96 9.02
N ALA A 25 -14.84 3.90 9.95
CA ALA A 25 -14.33 5.26 9.81
C ALA A 25 -12.81 5.27 9.57
N TYR A 26 -12.03 4.56 10.39
CA TYR A 26 -10.58 4.47 10.22
C TYR A 26 -10.20 3.98 8.83
N ARG A 27 -10.91 2.98 8.29
CA ARG A 27 -10.62 2.41 6.96
C ARG A 27 -10.88 3.41 5.87
N ARG A 28 -12.04 4.06 5.90
CA ARG A 28 -12.40 5.05 4.89
C ARG A 28 -11.53 6.31 4.97
N LEU A 29 -11.08 6.70 6.16
CA LEU A 29 -10.14 7.81 6.33
C LEU A 29 -8.78 7.48 5.73
N LEU A 30 -8.25 6.27 5.93
CA LEU A 30 -7.03 5.81 5.26
C LEU A 30 -7.19 5.81 3.74
N ASP A 31 -8.29 5.28 3.23
CA ASP A 31 -8.54 5.26 1.78
C ASP A 31 -8.60 6.68 1.22
N LEU A 32 -9.28 7.61 1.90
CA LEU A 32 -9.33 9.01 1.52
C LEU A 32 -7.93 9.66 1.51
N TYR A 33 -7.10 9.33 2.50
CA TYR A 33 -5.72 9.80 2.62
C TYR A 33 -4.86 9.34 1.43
N TYR A 34 -4.85 8.04 1.15
CA TYR A 34 -4.02 7.47 0.07
C TYR A 34 -4.55 7.75 -1.32
N MET A 35 -5.87 7.89 -1.48
CA MET A 35 -6.48 8.26 -2.75
C MET A 35 -6.04 9.66 -3.18
N HIS A 36 -5.99 10.61 -2.22
CA HIS A 36 -5.61 12.00 -2.51
C HIS A 36 -4.15 12.33 -2.24
N GLU A 37 -3.38 11.43 -1.64
CA GLU A 37 -1.95 11.62 -1.32
C GLU A 37 -1.70 12.92 -0.51
N ARG A 38 -2.63 13.28 0.39
CA ARG A 38 -2.60 14.51 1.19
C ARG A 38 -3.30 14.32 2.53
N SER A 39 -3.03 15.23 3.47
CA SER A 39 -3.73 15.26 4.75
C SER A 39 -5.24 15.45 4.62
N LEU A 40 -5.93 14.96 5.64
CA LEU A 40 -7.38 15.08 5.72
C LEU A 40 -7.75 16.50 6.18
N PRO A 41 -8.95 17.01 5.82
CA PRO A 41 -9.41 18.32 6.29
C PRO A 41 -9.34 18.48 7.81
N ALA A 42 -8.91 19.62 8.32
CA ALA A 42 -8.86 19.91 9.76
C ALA A 42 -10.22 19.72 10.47
N ASP A 43 -11.32 20.04 9.78
CA ASP A 43 -12.68 19.90 10.30
C ASP A 43 -13.18 18.43 10.21
N PRO A 44 -13.48 17.78 11.35
CA PRO A 44 -14.02 16.42 11.38
C PRO A 44 -15.33 16.27 10.60
N VAL A 45 -16.17 17.32 10.51
CA VAL A 45 -17.44 17.27 9.75
C VAL A 45 -17.16 17.08 8.27
N GLN A 46 -16.14 17.76 7.74
CA GLN A 46 -15.71 17.62 6.36
C GLN A 46 -15.12 16.24 6.09
N CYS A 47 -14.36 15.67 7.04
CA CYS A 47 -13.89 14.29 6.97
C CYS A 47 -15.07 13.32 6.88
N ALA A 48 -16.01 13.39 7.83
CA ALA A 48 -17.20 12.54 7.89
C ALA A 48 -18.02 12.61 6.60
N ARG A 49 -18.21 13.80 6.05
CA ARG A 49 -18.91 14.00 4.76
C ARG A 49 -18.19 13.34 3.60
N ARG A 50 -16.85 13.47 3.50
CA ARG A 50 -16.06 12.90 2.41
C ARG A 50 -16.05 11.37 2.42
N ILE A 51 -16.07 10.77 3.61
CA ILE A 51 -16.12 9.32 3.77
C ILE A 51 -17.55 8.74 3.81
N GLY A 52 -18.58 9.58 3.64
CA GLY A 52 -19.98 9.13 3.67
C GLY A 52 -20.42 8.57 5.02
N MET A 53 -20.00 9.21 6.11
CA MET A 53 -20.33 8.88 7.51
C MET A 53 -20.80 10.12 8.27
N SER A 54 -21.56 11.00 7.62
CA SER A 54 -22.04 12.26 8.22
C SER A 54 -22.95 12.05 9.44
N ASP A 55 -23.62 10.90 9.51
CA ASP A 55 -24.47 10.42 10.60
C ASP A 55 -23.67 9.82 11.78
N CYS A 56 -22.38 9.53 11.59
CA CYS A 56 -21.50 8.94 12.60
C CYS A 56 -20.32 9.86 12.94
N LEU A 57 -20.59 11.16 13.10
CA LEU A 57 -19.55 12.17 13.32
C LEU A 57 -18.70 11.89 14.57
N ASP A 58 -19.29 11.43 15.66
CA ASP A 58 -18.56 11.19 16.90
C ASP A 58 -17.60 10.01 16.78
N ASP A 59 -17.96 8.94 16.04
CA ASP A 59 -17.04 7.85 15.73
C ASP A 59 -15.85 8.34 14.89
N VAL A 60 -16.09 9.25 13.93
CA VAL A 60 -15.04 9.85 13.10
C VAL A 60 -14.11 10.71 13.95
N ARG A 61 -14.64 11.49 14.90
CA ARG A 61 -13.82 12.32 15.81
C ARG A 61 -12.88 11.48 16.66
N VAL A 62 -13.40 10.42 17.30
CA VAL A 62 -12.59 9.50 18.12
C VAL A 62 -11.42 8.94 17.29
N VAL A 63 -11.71 8.49 16.07
CA VAL A 63 -10.67 7.94 15.18
C VAL A 63 -9.65 8.99 14.75
N LEU A 64 -10.08 10.22 14.45
CA LEU A 64 -9.17 11.32 14.13
C LEU A 64 -8.25 11.64 15.32
N GLU A 65 -8.79 11.65 16.53
CA GLU A 65 -8.03 11.89 17.77
C GLU A 65 -7.03 10.77 18.07
N ASP A 66 -7.40 9.51 17.87
CA ASP A 66 -6.57 8.35 18.20
C ASP A 66 -5.45 8.08 17.19
N PHE A 67 -5.72 8.30 15.89
CA PHE A 67 -4.83 7.85 14.81
C PHE A 67 -4.21 8.97 14.00
N PHE A 68 -4.67 10.21 14.15
CA PHE A 68 -4.19 11.34 13.37
C PHE A 68 -3.71 12.48 14.28
N VAL A 69 -2.79 13.27 13.76
CA VAL A 69 -2.28 14.48 14.41
C VAL A 69 -2.77 15.67 13.62
N LEU A 70 -3.48 16.57 14.29
CA LEU A 70 -3.93 17.83 13.70
C LEU A 70 -2.80 18.85 13.69
N ASP A 71 -2.49 19.39 12.51
CA ASP A 71 -1.58 20.52 12.31
C ASP A 71 -2.26 21.70 11.60
N GLU A 72 -1.47 22.65 11.10
CA GLU A 72 -1.97 23.84 10.40
C GLU A 72 -2.65 23.52 9.05
N ILE A 73 -2.33 22.38 8.44
CA ILE A 73 -2.81 21.97 7.12
C ILE A 73 -4.01 21.03 7.25
N GLY A 74 -3.99 20.14 8.23
CA GLY A 74 -5.06 19.18 8.46
C GLY A 74 -4.68 18.03 9.40
N HIS A 75 -5.40 16.92 9.28
CA HIS A 75 -5.09 15.70 10.04
C HIS A 75 -4.10 14.84 9.25
N HIS A 76 -2.95 14.59 9.88
CA HIS A 76 -1.84 13.81 9.34
C HIS A 76 -1.70 12.48 10.04
N ASN A 77 -1.27 11.46 9.30
CA ASN A 77 -0.91 10.17 9.88
C ASN A 77 0.53 9.83 9.51
N LYS A 78 1.38 9.73 10.53
CA LYS A 78 2.83 9.53 10.37
C LYS A 78 3.17 8.34 9.46
N ARG A 79 2.51 7.20 9.66
CA ARG A 79 2.73 6.00 8.85
C ARG A 79 2.32 6.21 7.39
N CYS A 80 1.19 6.90 7.18
CA CYS A 80 0.74 7.22 5.82
C CYS A 80 1.75 8.14 5.12
N ASP A 81 2.27 9.14 5.82
CA ASP A 81 3.27 10.07 5.27
C ASP A 81 4.58 9.37 4.90
N GLU A 82 5.06 8.45 5.73
CA GLU A 82 6.23 7.63 5.46
C GLU A 82 6.04 6.79 4.18
N ILE A 83 4.88 6.14 4.03
CA ILE A 83 4.53 5.35 2.84
C ILE A 83 4.46 6.27 1.61
N LEU A 84 3.77 7.41 1.69
CA LEU A 84 3.67 8.36 0.58
C LEU A 84 5.05 8.82 0.12
N HIS A 85 5.94 9.17 1.05
CA HIS A 85 7.31 9.58 0.74
C HIS A 85 8.11 8.47 0.03
N GLU A 86 7.98 7.21 0.46
CA GLU A 86 8.63 6.10 -0.22
C GLU A 86 8.11 5.92 -1.66
N PHE A 87 6.79 5.98 -1.83
CA PHE A 87 6.16 5.83 -3.14
C PHE A 87 6.51 6.96 -4.10
N THR A 88 6.50 8.22 -3.64
CA THR A 88 6.91 9.36 -4.47
C THR A 88 8.38 9.25 -4.86
N SER A 89 9.26 8.92 -3.92
CA SER A 89 10.69 8.70 -4.19
C SER A 89 10.91 7.61 -5.24
N ARG A 90 10.18 6.49 -5.13
CA ARG A 90 10.26 5.38 -6.08
C ARG A 90 9.74 5.78 -7.46
N ARG A 91 8.61 6.48 -7.52
CA ARG A 91 8.01 7.00 -8.77
C ARG A 91 8.97 7.94 -9.49
N GLU A 92 9.59 8.88 -8.79
CA GLU A 92 10.56 9.82 -9.38
C GLU A 92 11.81 9.12 -9.93
N LYS A 93 12.36 8.14 -9.20
CA LYS A 93 13.52 7.37 -9.66
C LYS A 93 13.18 6.56 -10.91
N ALA A 94 12.01 5.91 -10.92
CA ALA A 94 11.53 5.16 -12.07
C ALA A 94 11.31 6.08 -13.29
N GLN A 95 10.73 7.27 -13.08
CA GLN A 95 10.54 8.26 -14.14
C GLN A 95 11.88 8.71 -14.74
N ARG A 96 12.86 9.06 -13.89
CA ARG A 96 14.21 9.47 -14.34
C ARG A 96 14.91 8.36 -15.12
N ALA A 97 14.85 7.13 -14.63
CA ALA A 97 15.40 5.96 -15.33
C ALA A 97 14.70 5.71 -16.68
N GLY A 98 13.37 5.86 -16.73
CA GLY A 98 12.57 5.73 -17.95
C GLY A 98 12.94 6.77 -19.00
N ILE A 99 13.09 8.05 -18.60
CA ILE A 99 13.52 9.14 -19.49
C ILE A 99 14.93 8.88 -20.02
N ALA A 100 15.88 8.52 -19.15
CA ALA A 100 17.26 8.22 -19.52
C ALA A 100 17.35 7.03 -20.48
N SER A 101 16.63 5.94 -20.19
CA SER A 101 16.53 4.77 -21.06
C SER A 101 15.90 5.10 -22.42
N GLY A 102 14.85 5.92 -22.43
CA GLY A 102 14.24 6.41 -23.66
C GLY A 102 15.20 7.24 -24.51
N ALA A 103 15.96 8.15 -23.89
CA ALA A 103 16.97 8.95 -24.57
C ALA A 103 18.11 8.10 -25.14
N ALA A 104 18.64 7.14 -24.36
CA ALA A 104 19.70 6.23 -24.81
C ALA A 104 19.25 5.38 -26.00
N ARG A 105 18.00 4.87 -25.98
CA ARG A 105 17.43 4.13 -27.12
C ARG A 105 17.31 4.98 -28.38
N ARG A 106 16.86 6.24 -28.25
CA ARG A 106 16.80 7.18 -29.38
C ARG A 106 18.19 7.50 -29.95
N ALA A 107 19.17 7.75 -29.09
CA ALA A 107 20.55 8.01 -29.51
C ALA A 107 21.16 6.81 -30.25
N LYS A 108 20.91 5.59 -29.75
CA LYS A 108 21.36 4.35 -30.40
C LYS A 108 20.71 4.16 -31.78
N ALA A 109 19.40 4.38 -31.90
CA ALA A 109 18.69 4.29 -33.18
C ALA A 109 19.22 5.29 -34.22
N GLN A 110 19.54 6.51 -33.81
CA GLN A 110 20.14 7.53 -34.69
C GLN A 110 21.56 7.16 -35.16
N GLN A 111 22.35 6.50 -34.31
CA GLN A 111 23.67 5.99 -34.71
C GLN A 111 23.58 4.83 -35.71
N GLU A 112 22.61 3.93 -35.54
CA GLU A 112 22.35 2.84 -36.49
C GLU A 112 21.84 3.38 -37.85
N GLU A 113 21.02 4.44 -37.86
CA GLU A 113 20.55 5.08 -39.08
C GLU A 113 21.66 5.84 -39.83
N GLN A 114 22.62 6.44 -39.11
CA GLN A 114 23.78 7.13 -39.70
C GLN A 114 24.91 6.20 -40.16
N THR A 115 24.89 4.92 -39.78
CA THR A 115 25.92 3.93 -40.17
C THR A 115 25.53 3.07 -41.38
N LEU A 116 24.35 3.29 -41.97
CA LEU A 116 23.96 2.69 -43.25
C LEU A 116 24.69 3.39 -44.42
N PRO A 117 25.37 2.65 -45.32
CA PRO A 117 26.19 3.25 -46.37
C PRO A 117 25.34 3.92 -47.46
N PRO A 118 25.78 5.05 -48.05
CA PRO A 118 25.11 5.64 -49.20
C PRO A 118 25.51 4.85 -50.46
N GLY A 119 24.58 4.08 -51.01
CA GLY A 119 24.67 3.59 -52.39
C GLY A 119 24.59 2.08 -52.55
N SER A 120 23.39 1.60 -52.91
CA SER A 120 23.27 0.62 -53.98
C SER A 120 22.04 1.01 -54.81
N ALA A 121 22.29 1.70 -55.92
CA ALA A 121 21.29 1.85 -56.98
C ALA A 121 21.30 0.57 -57.83
N HIS A 122 20.08 0.09 -58.13
CA HIS A 122 19.69 -0.97 -59.07
C HIS A 122 19.66 -2.42 -58.55
N ALA A 123 18.46 -2.87 -58.16
CA ALA A 123 17.71 -3.89 -58.91
C ALA A 123 16.24 -3.92 -58.45
N ASP A 124 15.33 -3.88 -59.42
CA ASP A 124 13.87 -3.99 -59.27
C ASP A 124 13.42 -5.18 -58.40
N HIS A 125 12.60 -4.93 -57.38
CA HIS A 125 11.43 -5.76 -57.09
C HIS A 125 10.39 -5.03 -56.21
N PRO A 126 9.07 -5.29 -56.42
CA PRO A 126 8.01 -4.32 -56.16
C PRO A 126 7.48 -4.33 -54.72
N LEU A 127 7.01 -3.15 -54.32
CA LEU A 127 6.17 -2.88 -53.14
C LEU A 127 4.92 -3.77 -53.13
N PRO A 128 4.36 -4.09 -51.95
CA PRO A 128 2.93 -4.03 -51.74
C PRO A 128 2.56 -2.70 -51.05
N PRO A 129 1.47 -2.05 -51.49
CA PRO A 129 0.98 -0.80 -50.92
C PRO A 129 0.16 -1.08 -49.65
N GLY A 130 0.20 -0.16 -48.69
CA GLY A 130 -0.68 -0.26 -47.54
C GLY A 130 -0.38 0.72 -46.43
N SER A 131 -0.23 2.01 -46.77
CA SER A 131 -0.52 3.06 -45.80
C SER A 131 -2.04 3.05 -45.54
N THR A 132 -2.44 2.69 -44.33
CA THR A 132 -3.61 3.30 -43.72
C THR A 132 -3.18 3.88 -42.40
N ASP A 133 -3.01 5.19 -42.44
CA ASP A 133 -3.41 6.12 -41.39
C ASP A 133 -4.60 5.56 -40.59
N VAL A 134 -4.33 5.05 -39.39
CA VAL A 134 -5.35 4.88 -38.36
C VAL A 134 -4.69 5.30 -37.06
N GLU A 135 -5.11 6.48 -36.59
CA GLU A 135 -5.03 6.99 -35.23
C GLU A 135 -4.33 6.06 -34.24
N ARG A 136 -3.13 6.45 -33.79
CA ARG A 136 -2.70 6.07 -32.45
C ARG A 136 -3.65 6.73 -31.46
N THR A 137 -4.74 6.06 -31.16
CA THR A 137 -5.49 6.30 -29.93
C THR A 137 -4.48 6.31 -28.80
N LEU A 138 -4.37 7.45 -28.11
CA LEU A 138 -3.67 7.59 -26.85
C LEU A 138 -4.13 6.46 -25.93
N ASN A 139 -3.34 5.40 -25.84
CA ASN A 139 -3.53 4.42 -24.79
C ASN A 139 -2.88 5.03 -23.56
N GLU A 140 -3.64 5.84 -22.81
CA GLU A 140 -3.40 6.08 -21.39
C GLU A 140 -3.60 4.75 -20.64
N ARG A 141 -2.72 3.78 -20.89
CA ARG A 141 -2.61 2.61 -20.03
C ARG A 141 -1.43 2.85 -19.14
N SER A 142 -1.76 3.51 -18.02
CA SER A 142 -1.10 3.37 -16.72
C SER A 142 -0.30 2.08 -16.67
N THR A 143 1.00 2.18 -16.39
CA THR A 143 1.80 1.03 -16.03
C THR A 143 1.27 0.50 -14.70
N ASP A 144 0.22 -0.32 -14.76
CA ASP A 144 -0.05 -1.31 -13.74
C ASP A 144 1.14 -2.26 -13.77
N ALA A 145 2.01 -2.10 -12.77
CA ALA A 145 2.88 -3.18 -12.37
C ALA A 145 1.97 -4.27 -11.79
N GLU A 146 1.41 -5.09 -12.67
CA GLU A 146 0.69 -6.28 -12.28
C GLU A 146 1.66 -7.17 -11.50
N HIS A 147 1.47 -7.18 -10.19
CA HIS A 147 1.95 -8.25 -9.33
C HIS A 147 1.28 -9.54 -9.83
N PRO A 148 2.03 -10.61 -10.15
CA PRO A 148 1.41 -11.86 -10.51
C PRO A 148 0.57 -12.35 -9.32
N PHE A 149 -0.72 -12.56 -9.59
CA PHE A 149 -1.65 -13.24 -8.70
C PHE A 149 -1.04 -14.57 -8.25
N ASN A 150 -1.07 -14.81 -6.94
CA ASN A 150 -0.78 -16.11 -6.36
C ASN A 150 -1.67 -17.18 -7.02
N GLU A 151 -1.08 -18.03 -7.85
CA GLU A 151 -1.71 -19.25 -8.33
C GLU A 151 -1.93 -20.19 -7.14
N CYS A 152 -3.20 -20.54 -6.93
CA CYS A 152 -3.65 -21.61 -6.07
C CYS A 152 -2.92 -22.92 -6.46
N SER A 153 -2.03 -23.41 -5.60
CA SER A 153 -1.50 -24.77 -5.67
C SER A 153 -2.07 -25.64 -4.55
N ARG A 154 -2.61 -26.77 -4.99
CA ARG A 154 -3.23 -27.85 -4.24
C ARG A 154 -2.26 -28.46 -3.23
N GLY A 155 -2.75 -28.67 -2.01
CA GLY A 155 -2.48 -29.85 -1.17
C GLY A 155 -1.06 -30.05 -0.63
N VAL A 156 -0.75 -29.45 0.51
CA VAL A 156 0.21 -30.01 1.48
C VAL A 156 -0.34 -29.83 2.90
N GLN A 157 -0.31 -30.91 3.68
CA GLN A 157 -0.78 -31.05 5.07
C GLN A 157 -0.10 -30.07 6.05
N PRO A 158 -0.73 -29.75 7.20
CA PRO A 158 -0.21 -28.77 8.15
C PRO A 158 0.95 -29.34 8.96
N THR A 159 2.14 -28.74 8.87
CA THR A 159 3.17 -28.93 9.88
C THR A 159 2.97 -27.91 10.99
N ASN A 160 2.39 -28.38 12.08
CA ASN A 160 2.41 -27.78 13.40
C ASN A 160 3.87 -27.46 13.80
N ASN A 161 4.18 -26.19 14.08
CA ASN A 161 5.36 -25.86 14.88
C ASN A 161 5.04 -24.70 15.82
N GLN A 162 4.56 -25.08 17.00
CA GLN A 162 4.60 -24.27 18.20
C GLN A 162 6.06 -23.93 18.51
N ASN A 163 6.39 -22.64 18.57
CA ASN A 163 7.47 -22.20 19.44
C ASN A 163 7.02 -20.96 20.22
N GLN A 164 6.44 -21.26 21.38
CA GLN A 164 6.17 -20.31 22.44
C GLN A 164 7.49 -20.03 23.15
N ASN A 165 8.03 -18.82 22.99
CA ASN A 165 9.10 -18.35 23.86
C ASN A 165 8.49 -17.38 24.88
N GLN A 166 7.79 -17.95 25.87
CA GLN A 166 7.39 -17.22 27.07
C GLN A 166 8.55 -17.30 28.06
N ARG A 167 9.14 -16.15 28.39
CA ARG A 167 10.02 -16.00 29.55
C ARG A 167 9.16 -16.14 30.81
N GLU A 168 9.08 -17.33 31.37
CA GLU A 168 8.51 -17.54 32.71
C GLU A 168 9.46 -16.98 33.77
N LYS A 169 8.93 -16.06 34.57
CA LYS A 169 9.56 -15.51 35.78
C LYS A 169 9.15 -16.43 36.94
N PRO A 170 10.06 -16.98 37.77
CA PRO A 170 9.64 -17.89 38.83
C PRO A 170 8.83 -17.16 39.91
N LEU A 171 7.65 -17.67 40.24
CA LEU A 171 6.90 -17.24 41.44
C LEU A 171 7.60 -17.73 42.72
N PRO A 172 7.55 -16.96 43.82
CA PRO A 172 8.07 -17.38 45.12
C PRO A 172 7.22 -18.49 45.76
N PRO A 173 7.79 -19.38 46.58
CA PRO A 173 7.07 -20.48 47.21
C PRO A 173 6.06 -19.99 48.27
N LEU A 174 4.87 -20.60 48.26
CA LEU A 174 3.80 -20.38 49.24
C LEU A 174 4.15 -21.00 50.61
N PRO A 175 3.72 -20.38 51.73
CA PRO A 175 3.89 -20.95 53.07
C PRO A 175 2.92 -22.13 53.31
N PRO A 176 3.26 -23.09 54.18
CA PRO A 176 2.38 -24.22 54.50
C PRO A 176 1.23 -23.79 55.41
N LEU A 177 -0.01 -24.04 54.97
CA LEU A 177 -1.22 -23.89 55.78
C LEU A 177 -1.54 -25.20 56.50
N ALA A 178 -1.45 -25.13 57.83
CA ALA A 178 -2.19 -25.85 58.87
C ALA A 178 -2.61 -27.32 58.61
N GLY A 179 -1.95 -28.24 59.31
CA GLY A 179 -2.56 -29.52 59.67
C GLY A 179 -3.69 -29.27 60.66
N GLY A 180 -4.88 -29.76 60.33
CA GLY A 180 -5.99 -29.89 61.26
C GLY A 180 -5.88 -31.20 62.00
N ASP A 181 -6.10 -31.16 63.30
CA ASP A 181 -6.48 -32.33 64.09
C ASP A 181 -7.77 -32.02 64.87
N ALA A 182 -8.70 -32.95 64.73
CA ALA A 182 -10.00 -33.13 65.34
C ALA A 182 -9.91 -33.23 66.88
N ASP A 183 -10.70 -32.48 67.67
CA ASP A 183 -12.08 -32.74 68.15
C ASP A 183 -12.05 -33.18 69.66
N PRO A 184 -13.18 -33.36 70.38
CA PRO A 184 -13.59 -32.66 71.62
C PRO A 184 -13.46 -33.61 72.87
N PRO A 185 -14.08 -33.49 74.07
CA PRO A 185 -15.24 -32.71 74.59
C PRO A 185 -14.94 -31.51 75.50
#